data_AF-A0A973F6M0-F1
#
_entry.id   AF-A0A973F6M0-F1
#
_cell.length_a   1.000
_cell.length_b   1.000
_cell.length_c   1.000
_cell.angle_alpha   90.00
_cell.angle_beta   90.00
_cell.angle_gamma   90.00
#
_symmetry.space_group_name_H-M   'P 1'
#
loop_
_entity.id
_entity.type
_entity.pdbx_description
1 polymer ?
#
loop_
_entity_poly.entity_id
_entity_poly.type
_entity_poly.pdbx_seq_one_letter_code
_entity_poly.pdbx_strand_id
1 'polypeptide(L)'
;MTLSLPTHDALVQAMQGLPSTNKWDIVCSYTIDQLNLFLKDQYEADKLAKKIPQLKFDTDLPYIGAATMTVDLVFSEPILTFILGDSQNAVISMLITDGTFSITPKDTQFPTRAGSIKPKTYNLVATIPIKAITGNTITPQGQVIIFKKDEVADSSIYLHFSSAETSYRFDPPPEGENDSYLKFTLTELTTYFKTKVKEVDYALARINNRQPTSGLNIFTPQSFVFSVMGDNDCGVLSLYIQTVESNNPPGNTQPSFQPGDKSILPIPSTYTASIIISYDLIVKSFLIPQIKAAGFDVTITPAISGISGTLNLAKGFIVKTNQIDNIWNEGPINFEIEVNECDFTINSLNLTIKDNGILSLVQTVASDVNWEIIKNDKWSTFENSVKGSATGTLSLNKQTQCQVNKDGTLVLADIDISGSDFTLSITGSSGAFGLSIKDSFLNQKMKIEYTSSFHMALHGFDFFLATNLLAPGKQIIELDATVGSAVPHDFLIVGKVVQKQH
;
A
#
# COMPACT_ATOMS: atom_id res chain seq x y z
N MET A 1 -20.45 17.91 -6.04
CA MET A 1 -20.29 16.46 -5.75
C MET A 1 -19.69 16.39 -4.36
N THR A 2 -20.28 15.62 -3.45
CA THR A 2 -19.68 15.33 -2.15
C THR A 2 -18.65 14.22 -2.31
N LEU A 3 -17.45 14.44 -1.78
CA LEU A 3 -16.39 13.43 -1.84
C LEU A 3 -16.70 12.30 -0.85
N SER A 4 -16.44 11.04 -1.23
CA SER A 4 -16.63 9.89 -0.36
C SER A 4 -15.53 8.85 -0.56
N LEU A 5 -15.25 8.06 0.47
CA LEU A 5 -14.34 6.92 0.36
C LEU A 5 -14.97 5.85 -0.55
N PRO A 6 -14.25 5.33 -1.55
CA PRO A 6 -14.75 4.29 -2.44
C PRO A 6 -14.90 2.94 -1.73
N THR A 7 -15.64 2.00 -2.32
CA THR A 7 -15.52 0.58 -1.93
C THR A 7 -14.17 0.03 -2.36
N HIS A 8 -13.75 -1.11 -1.77
CA HIS A 8 -12.51 -1.77 -2.15
C HIS A 8 -12.47 -2.09 -3.66
N ASP A 9 -13.53 -2.72 -4.18
CA ASP A 9 -13.63 -3.08 -5.59
C ASP A 9 -13.63 -1.86 -6.51
N ALA A 10 -14.28 -0.76 -6.11
CA ALA A 10 -14.29 0.47 -6.89
C ALA A 10 -12.89 1.10 -6.98
N LEU A 11 -12.11 1.04 -5.89
CA LEU A 11 -10.72 1.51 -5.88
C LEU A 11 -9.83 0.63 -6.76
N VAL A 12 -9.92 -0.70 -6.61
CA VAL A 12 -9.17 -1.67 -7.44
C VAL A 12 -9.49 -1.47 -8.92
N GLN A 13 -10.76 -1.33 -9.27
CA GLN A 13 -11.19 -1.09 -10.65
C GLN A 13 -10.67 0.24 -11.19
N ALA A 14 -10.63 1.29 -10.37
CA ALA A 14 -10.09 2.59 -10.79
C ALA A 14 -8.60 2.52 -11.12
N MET A 15 -7.83 1.69 -10.39
CA MET A 15 -6.38 1.52 -10.57
C MET A 15 -6.00 0.54 -11.69
N GLN A 16 -6.96 -0.21 -12.26
CA GLN A 16 -6.67 -1.31 -13.17
C GLN A 16 -5.95 -0.86 -14.44
N GLY A 17 -4.75 -1.41 -14.68
CA GLY A 17 -3.91 -1.13 -15.84
C GLY A 17 -3.32 0.28 -15.87
N LEU A 18 -3.44 1.05 -14.78
CA LEU A 18 -3.13 2.47 -14.74
C LEU A 18 -2.18 2.80 -13.58
N PRO A 19 -1.10 3.56 -13.83
CA PRO A 19 -0.27 4.07 -12.75
C PRO A 19 -1.06 5.05 -11.89
N SER A 20 -0.87 4.94 -10.57
CA SER A 20 -1.67 5.63 -9.57
C SER A 20 -0.81 6.40 -8.56
N THR A 21 0.49 6.11 -8.49
CA THR A 21 1.43 6.76 -7.56
C THR A 21 1.93 8.13 -8.00
N ASN A 22 1.50 8.63 -9.16
CA ASN A 22 1.89 9.94 -9.70
C ASN A 22 3.42 10.11 -9.84
N LYS A 23 4.08 9.03 -10.29
CA LYS A 23 5.55 8.86 -10.48
C LYS A 23 6.37 8.72 -9.18
N TRP A 24 5.72 8.57 -8.04
CA TRP A 24 6.39 8.23 -6.79
C TRP A 24 6.47 6.71 -6.61
N ASP A 25 7.34 6.24 -5.72
CA ASP A 25 7.50 4.80 -5.46
C ASP A 25 6.42 4.27 -4.51
N ILE A 26 6.07 5.04 -3.48
CA ILE A 26 5.11 4.64 -2.46
C ILE A 26 4.14 5.80 -2.18
N VAL A 27 2.84 5.50 -2.09
CA VAL A 27 1.82 6.40 -1.54
C VAL A 27 1.27 5.80 -0.27
N CYS A 28 1.37 6.52 0.85
CA CYS A 28 0.82 6.09 2.13
C CYS A 28 -0.24 7.09 2.58
N SER A 29 -1.45 6.61 2.82
CA SER A 29 -2.62 7.48 3.05
C SER A 29 -3.33 7.15 4.35
N TYR A 30 -3.81 8.18 5.05
CA TYR A 30 -4.55 8.08 6.31
C TYR A 30 -5.84 8.87 6.21
N THR A 31 -6.94 8.31 6.73
CA THR A 31 -8.21 9.04 6.81
C THR A 31 -8.14 10.18 7.81
N ILE A 32 -8.91 11.23 7.56
CA ILE A 32 -9.00 12.37 8.45
C ILE A 32 -9.57 12.02 9.83
N ASP A 33 -10.50 11.06 9.89
CA ASP A 33 -11.00 10.51 11.15
C ASP A 33 -9.87 9.98 12.03
N GLN A 34 -8.91 9.29 11.42
CA GLN A 34 -7.79 8.74 12.16
C GLN A 34 -6.80 9.81 12.63
N LEU A 35 -6.62 10.86 11.84
CA LEU A 35 -5.83 12.03 12.25
C LEU A 35 -6.51 12.78 13.41
N ASN A 36 -7.84 12.90 13.36
CA ASN A 36 -8.65 13.50 14.42
C ASN A 36 -8.62 12.70 15.71
N LEU A 37 -8.67 11.36 15.63
CA LEU A 37 -8.45 10.49 16.79
C LEU A 37 -7.08 10.77 17.40
N PHE A 38 -6.01 10.80 16.59
CA PHE A 38 -4.66 11.10 17.09
C PHE A 38 -4.57 12.46 17.79
N LEU A 39 -5.16 13.51 17.20
CA LEU A 39 -5.20 14.85 17.79
C LEU A 39 -5.97 14.85 19.10
N LYS A 40 -7.10 14.14 19.16
CA LYS A 40 -7.88 13.95 20.38
C LYS A 40 -7.08 13.27 21.48
N ASP A 41 -6.33 12.21 21.18
CA ASP A 41 -5.53 11.53 22.20
C ASP A 41 -4.39 12.42 22.73
N GLN A 42 -3.75 13.22 21.85
CA GLN A 42 -2.77 14.20 22.31
C GLN A 42 -3.42 15.27 23.20
N TYR A 43 -4.65 15.69 22.86
CA TYR A 43 -5.42 16.64 23.65
C TYR A 43 -5.77 16.07 25.03
N GLU A 44 -6.31 14.85 25.09
CA GLU A 44 -6.67 14.18 26.32
C GLU A 44 -5.45 13.95 27.23
N ALA A 45 -4.29 13.63 26.65
CA ALA A 45 -3.00 13.46 27.34
C ALA A 45 -2.32 14.77 27.80
N ASP A 46 -3.02 15.91 27.78
CA ASP A 46 -2.51 17.24 28.17
C ASP A 46 -1.27 17.71 27.39
N LYS A 47 -1.03 17.13 26.21
CA LYS A 47 0.07 17.55 25.32
C LYS A 47 -0.32 18.73 24.44
N LEU A 48 -1.62 19.03 24.32
CA LEU A 48 -2.14 20.19 23.60
C LEU A 48 -2.73 21.21 24.57
N ALA A 49 -2.64 22.49 24.21
CA ALA A 49 -3.14 23.57 25.04
C ALA A 49 -4.68 23.55 25.11
N LYS A 50 -5.21 23.32 26.32
CA LYS A 50 -6.66 23.31 26.59
C LYS A 50 -7.21 24.69 26.96
N LYS A 51 -6.37 25.49 27.63
CA LYS A 51 -6.76 26.78 28.22
C LYS A 51 -5.75 27.86 27.83
N ILE A 52 -6.28 29.03 27.46
CA ILE A 52 -5.48 30.24 27.28
C ILE A 52 -5.94 31.26 28.33
N PRO A 53 -5.16 31.43 29.42
CA PRO A 53 -5.54 32.31 30.51
C PRO A 53 -5.13 33.77 30.24
N GLN A 54 -5.90 34.69 30.83
CA GLN A 54 -5.55 36.10 31.06
C GLN A 54 -5.18 36.90 29.80
N LEU A 55 -5.88 36.67 28.70
CA LEU A 55 -5.75 37.48 27.49
C LEU A 55 -6.30 38.88 27.73
N LYS A 56 -5.46 39.91 27.60
CA LYS A 56 -5.85 41.31 27.86
C LYS A 56 -5.94 42.11 26.57
N PHE A 57 -7.07 42.77 26.39
CA PHE A 57 -7.38 43.60 25.23
C PHE A 57 -7.91 44.94 25.67
N ASP A 58 -7.40 46.02 25.07
CA ASP A 58 -8.08 47.30 25.15
C ASP A 58 -9.19 47.32 24.10
N THR A 59 -10.41 47.66 24.52
CA THR A 59 -11.61 47.68 23.69
C THR A 59 -12.44 48.92 24.01
N ASP A 60 -13.27 49.35 23.07
CA ASP A 60 -14.30 50.36 23.32
C ASP A 60 -15.66 49.67 23.37
N LEU A 61 -16.37 49.80 24.49
CA LEU A 61 -17.64 49.12 24.72
C LEU A 61 -18.79 50.13 24.64
N PRO A 62 -19.92 49.77 23.99
CA PRO A 62 -21.11 50.61 24.00
C PRO A 62 -21.49 51.01 25.43
N TYR A 63 -21.72 52.30 25.65
CA TYR A 63 -22.13 52.92 26.92
C TYR A 63 -21.12 52.92 28.07
N ILE A 64 -20.03 52.15 28.00
CA ILE A 64 -18.96 52.12 29.02
C ILE A 64 -17.73 52.90 28.54
N GLY A 65 -17.53 53.02 27.23
CA GLY A 65 -16.35 53.65 26.64
C GLY A 65 -15.13 52.73 26.68
N ALA A 66 -13.94 53.34 26.67
CA ALA A 66 -12.67 52.64 26.70
C ALA A 66 -12.51 51.77 27.96
N ALA A 67 -12.23 50.49 27.77
CA ALA A 67 -12.06 49.50 28.82
C ALA A 67 -10.95 48.51 28.48
N THR A 68 -10.40 47.86 29.50
CA THR A 68 -9.53 46.69 29.32
C THR A 68 -10.34 45.44 29.65
N MET A 69 -10.51 44.56 28.66
CA MET A 69 -11.13 43.27 28.81
C MET A 69 -10.06 42.19 29.00
N THR A 70 -10.17 41.41 30.07
CA THR A 70 -9.38 40.22 30.34
C THR A 70 -10.23 38.98 30.08
N VAL A 71 -9.70 38.01 29.34
CA VAL A 71 -10.43 36.82 28.91
C VAL A 71 -9.63 35.56 29.23
N ASP A 72 -10.29 34.56 29.81
CA ASP A 72 -9.79 33.20 29.91
C ASP A 72 -10.65 32.31 28.99
N LEU A 73 -10.00 31.55 28.10
CA LEU A 73 -10.69 30.66 27.16
C LEU A 73 -10.31 29.21 27.42
N VAL A 74 -11.29 28.31 27.37
CA VAL A 74 -11.12 26.86 27.36
C VAL A 74 -11.71 26.32 26.07
N PHE A 75 -10.93 25.49 25.38
CA PHE A 75 -11.30 24.93 24.08
C PHE A 75 -11.73 23.46 24.18
N SER A 76 -12.36 22.93 23.14
CA SER A 76 -12.55 21.49 22.91
C SER A 76 -11.29 20.87 22.33
N GLU A 77 -11.29 19.55 22.12
CA GLU A 77 -10.30 18.93 21.23
C GLU A 77 -10.31 19.60 19.84
N PRO A 78 -9.14 19.72 19.19
CA PRO A 78 -9.06 20.22 17.81
C PRO A 78 -9.60 19.21 16.81
N ILE A 79 -10.38 19.70 15.85
CA ILE A 79 -10.93 18.93 14.74
C ILE A 79 -10.33 19.44 13.44
N LEU A 80 -9.61 18.56 12.75
CA LEU A 80 -9.03 18.72 11.43
C LEU A 80 -10.07 18.43 10.34
N THR A 81 -10.18 19.32 9.35
CA THR A 81 -10.92 19.16 8.11
C THR A 81 -10.07 19.57 6.90
N PHE A 82 -10.41 19.06 5.71
CA PHE A 82 -9.75 19.44 4.45
C PHE A 82 -10.69 20.21 3.54
N ILE A 83 -10.10 21.00 2.63
CA ILE A 83 -10.83 21.87 1.71
C ILE A 83 -10.81 21.25 0.31
N LEU A 84 -11.99 21.17 -0.31
CA LEU A 84 -12.11 20.62 -1.66
C LEU A 84 -11.28 21.43 -2.66
N GLY A 85 -10.37 20.73 -3.36
CA GLY A 85 -9.49 21.34 -4.37
C GLY A 85 -8.24 22.04 -3.81
N ASP A 86 -8.06 22.07 -2.49
CA ASP A 86 -6.84 22.56 -1.86
C ASP A 86 -6.01 21.38 -1.34
N SER A 87 -4.84 21.18 -1.95
CA SER A 87 -3.95 20.07 -1.61
C SER A 87 -2.91 20.40 -0.55
N GLN A 88 -2.88 21.64 -0.04
CA GLN A 88 -1.76 22.14 0.77
C GLN A 88 -2.20 22.78 2.09
N ASN A 89 -3.47 23.09 2.25
CA ASN A 89 -4.02 23.66 3.48
C ASN A 89 -4.98 22.70 4.19
N ALA A 90 -4.95 22.79 5.51
CA ALA A 90 -5.92 22.16 6.40
C ALA A 90 -6.72 23.23 7.15
N VAL A 91 -7.88 22.84 7.66
CA VAL A 91 -8.66 23.65 8.59
C VAL A 91 -8.68 22.94 9.93
N ILE A 92 -8.38 23.69 10.99
CA ILE A 92 -8.54 23.22 12.37
C ILE A 92 -9.61 24.06 13.02
N SER A 93 -10.54 23.39 13.69
CA SER A 93 -11.58 24.01 14.46
C SER A 93 -11.53 23.56 15.92
N MET A 94 -11.69 24.51 16.83
CA MET A 94 -11.71 24.30 18.28
C MET A 94 -12.85 25.11 18.89
N LEU A 95 -13.84 24.40 19.43
CA LEU A 95 -15.01 25.00 20.04
C LEU A 95 -14.64 25.57 21.40
N ILE A 96 -15.11 26.77 21.74
CA ILE A 96 -14.99 27.29 23.11
C ILE A 96 -15.97 26.52 23.99
N THR A 97 -15.46 25.76 24.96
CA THR A 97 -16.27 24.91 25.85
C THR A 97 -16.55 25.59 27.19
N ASP A 98 -15.67 26.48 27.63
CA ASP A 98 -15.82 27.27 28.85
C ASP A 98 -14.94 28.54 28.76
N GLY A 99 -15.16 29.50 29.65
CA GLY A 99 -14.33 30.67 29.75
C GLY A 99 -14.89 31.73 30.69
N THR A 100 -14.05 32.71 31.01
CA THR A 100 -14.42 33.86 31.84
C THR A 100 -13.96 35.15 31.20
N PHE A 101 -14.66 36.23 31.51
CA PHE A 101 -14.22 37.58 31.14
C PHE A 101 -14.32 38.52 32.34
N SER A 102 -13.45 39.53 32.33
CA SER A 102 -13.49 40.68 33.24
C SER A 102 -13.26 41.95 32.44
N ILE A 103 -14.11 42.95 32.62
CA ILE A 103 -14.05 44.25 31.97
C ILE A 103 -13.72 45.28 33.04
N THR A 104 -12.59 45.95 32.87
CA THR A 104 -12.14 47.06 33.72
C THR A 104 -12.25 48.35 32.90
N PRO A 105 -13.30 49.16 33.11
CA PRO A 105 -13.43 50.46 32.46
C PRO A 105 -12.24 51.37 32.80
N LYS A 106 -11.78 52.20 31.84
CA LYS A 106 -10.74 53.21 32.10
C LYS A 106 -11.30 54.41 32.88
N ASP A 107 -12.60 54.68 32.73
CA ASP A 107 -13.31 55.64 33.56
C ASP A 107 -13.77 54.99 34.87
N THR A 108 -13.24 55.49 35.99
CA THR A 108 -13.50 54.99 37.35
C THR A 108 -14.96 55.15 37.80
N GLN A 109 -15.80 55.88 37.06
CA GLN A 109 -17.23 55.98 37.35
C GLN A 109 -18.00 54.69 37.04
N PHE A 110 -17.45 53.81 36.19
CA PHE A 110 -18.06 52.53 35.86
C PHE A 110 -17.40 51.38 36.65
N PRO A 111 -18.19 50.49 37.29
CA PRO A 111 -17.63 49.37 38.05
C PRO A 111 -17.05 48.30 37.12
N THR A 112 -16.03 47.59 37.61
CA THR A 112 -15.55 46.36 36.98
C THR A 112 -16.68 45.34 36.87
N ARG A 113 -16.78 44.69 35.70
CA ARG A 113 -17.76 43.62 35.45
C ARG A 113 -17.04 42.33 35.16
N ALA A 114 -17.53 41.22 35.66
CA ALA A 114 -17.02 39.90 35.32
C ALA A 114 -18.18 38.95 35.01
N GLY A 115 -17.91 37.94 34.21
CA GLY A 115 -18.90 36.92 33.84
C GLY A 115 -18.26 35.71 33.20
N SER A 116 -19.09 34.72 32.88
CA SER A 116 -18.70 33.52 32.15
C SER A 116 -18.99 33.69 30.65
N ILE A 117 -18.15 33.07 29.83
CA ILE A 117 -18.42 32.88 28.40
C ILE A 117 -19.28 31.62 28.29
N LYS A 118 -20.40 31.72 27.59
CA LYS A 118 -21.27 30.57 27.40
C LYS A 118 -20.53 29.48 26.59
N PRO A 119 -20.67 28.20 26.97
CA PRO A 119 -20.17 27.10 26.16
C PRO A 119 -20.76 27.13 24.75
N LYS A 120 -19.99 26.65 23.78
CA LYS A 120 -20.40 26.47 22.38
C LYS A 120 -20.75 27.77 21.63
N THR A 121 -20.38 28.94 22.16
CA THR A 121 -20.74 30.23 21.55
C THR A 121 -19.83 30.62 20.39
N TYR A 122 -18.54 30.25 20.40
CA TYR A 122 -17.65 30.54 19.27
C TYR A 122 -16.76 29.35 18.98
N ASN A 123 -16.41 29.22 17.71
CA ASN A 123 -15.44 28.25 17.23
C ASN A 123 -14.21 29.00 16.70
N LEU A 124 -13.04 28.70 17.26
CA LEU A 124 -11.78 29.17 16.67
C LEU A 124 -11.50 28.31 15.45
N VAL A 125 -11.50 28.94 14.28
CA VAL A 125 -11.20 28.29 13.01
C VAL A 125 -9.87 28.84 12.48
N ALA A 126 -8.94 27.94 12.21
CA ALA A 126 -7.64 28.26 11.65
C ALA A 126 -7.45 27.51 10.32
N THR A 127 -7.21 28.24 9.23
CA THR A 127 -6.77 27.66 7.96
C THR A 127 -5.26 27.73 7.93
N ILE A 128 -4.60 26.57 7.89
CA ILE A 128 -3.19 26.41 8.19
C ILE A 128 -2.52 25.64 7.04
N PRO A 129 -1.37 26.11 6.54
CA PRO A 129 -0.57 25.33 5.61
C PRO A 129 0.00 24.10 6.32
N ILE A 130 -0.08 22.96 5.66
CA ILE A 130 0.64 21.75 6.10
C ILE A 130 2.08 21.89 5.61
N LYS A 131 3.06 21.73 6.51
CA LYS A 131 4.49 21.87 6.20
C LYS A 131 5.27 20.68 6.74
N ALA A 132 6.43 20.39 6.16
CA ALA A 132 7.39 19.47 6.76
C ALA A 132 8.53 20.24 7.42
N ILE A 133 9.06 19.67 8.49
CA ILE A 133 10.23 20.18 9.20
C ILE A 133 11.25 19.05 9.29
N THR A 134 12.46 19.34 8.81
CA THR A 134 13.61 18.42 8.92
C THR A 134 14.64 19.07 9.82
N GLY A 135 14.89 18.47 10.99
CA GLY A 135 15.65 19.13 12.06
C GLY A 135 14.94 20.41 12.53
N ASN A 136 15.56 21.58 12.35
CA ASN A 136 15.00 22.89 12.68
C ASN A 136 14.57 23.70 11.44
N THR A 137 14.61 23.10 10.25
CA THR A 137 14.33 23.80 9.00
C THR A 137 12.94 23.47 8.50
N ILE A 138 12.10 24.50 8.36
CA ILE A 138 10.78 24.41 7.74
C ILE A 138 10.97 24.38 6.22
N THR A 139 10.44 23.34 5.57
CA THR A 139 10.44 23.25 4.11
C THR A 139 9.32 24.13 3.54
N PRO A 140 9.59 24.94 2.50
CA PRO A 140 8.55 25.68 1.79
C PRO A 140 7.43 24.78 1.26
N GLN A 141 6.24 25.36 1.13
CA GLN A 141 5.05 24.65 0.64
C GLN A 141 5.31 24.05 -0.75
N GLY A 142 4.89 22.80 -0.96
CA GLY A 142 5.01 22.11 -2.25
C GLY A 142 6.44 21.76 -2.70
N GLN A 143 7.45 21.88 -1.81
CA GLN A 143 8.80 21.39 -2.11
C GLN A 143 8.98 19.92 -1.69
N VAL A 144 9.72 19.20 -2.52
CA VAL A 144 10.18 17.85 -2.23
C VAL A 144 11.23 17.92 -1.12
N ILE A 145 11.02 17.13 -0.07
CA ILE A 145 11.96 16.99 1.03
C ILE A 145 12.92 15.87 0.68
N ILE A 146 14.22 16.16 0.69
CA ILE A 146 15.27 15.20 0.31
C ILE A 146 16.06 14.84 1.57
N PHE A 147 16.13 13.54 1.87
CA PHE A 147 17.07 13.03 2.85
C PHE A 147 18.46 13.06 2.23
N LYS A 148 19.40 13.71 2.93
CA LYS A 148 20.78 13.72 2.48
C LYS A 148 21.35 12.32 2.48
N LYS A 149 22.09 12.01 1.42
CA LYS A 149 22.81 10.74 1.30
C LYS A 149 23.77 10.59 2.48
N ASP A 150 23.79 9.41 3.08
CA ASP A 150 24.66 9.01 4.20
C ASP A 150 24.41 9.73 5.55
N GLU A 151 23.38 10.58 5.66
CA GLU A 151 22.93 11.15 6.93
C GLU A 151 21.65 10.43 7.39
N VAL A 152 21.63 9.94 8.63
CA VAL A 152 20.40 9.50 9.27
C VAL A 152 19.64 10.72 9.76
N ALA A 153 18.42 10.90 9.26
CA ALA A 153 17.59 12.02 9.61
C ALA A 153 16.13 11.61 9.82
N ASP A 154 15.45 12.46 10.57
CA ASP A 154 14.04 12.38 10.88
C ASP A 154 13.38 13.66 10.34
N SER A 155 12.27 13.50 9.63
CA SER A 155 11.46 14.62 9.15
C SER A 155 10.03 14.45 9.65
N SER A 156 9.44 15.53 10.16
CA SER A 156 8.09 15.52 10.72
C SER A 156 7.18 16.45 9.91
N ILE A 157 5.95 16.02 9.66
CA ILE A 157 4.90 16.83 9.04
C ILE A 157 4.11 17.51 10.15
N TYR A 158 4.00 18.83 10.08
CA TYR A 158 3.38 19.68 11.06
C TYR A 158 2.26 20.52 10.46
N LEU A 159 1.27 20.80 11.31
CA LEU A 159 0.35 21.90 11.10
C LEU A 159 1.06 23.18 11.53
N HIS A 160 1.39 24.07 10.59
CA HIS A 160 2.26 25.21 10.87
C HIS A 160 1.47 26.48 11.20
N PHE A 161 1.11 26.65 12.48
CA PHE A 161 0.26 27.75 12.97
C PHE A 161 0.92 29.14 12.88
N SER A 162 2.24 29.21 12.93
CA SER A 162 3.00 30.47 12.92
C SER A 162 3.47 30.86 11.52
N SER A 163 2.58 30.81 10.52
CA SER A 163 2.87 31.19 9.14
C SER A 163 2.19 32.48 8.72
N ALA A 164 2.82 33.24 7.81
CA ALA A 164 2.17 34.37 7.15
C ALA A 164 0.95 33.94 6.30
N GLU A 165 0.92 32.66 5.91
CA GLU A 165 -0.17 32.01 5.19
C GLU A 165 -1.33 31.58 6.10
N THR A 166 -1.10 31.52 7.43
CA THR A 166 -2.12 31.05 8.38
C THR A 166 -3.17 32.13 8.61
N SER A 167 -4.43 31.77 8.44
CA SER A 167 -5.55 32.64 8.78
C SER A 167 -6.32 32.11 9.98
N TYR A 168 -6.79 33.02 10.82
CA TYR A 168 -7.59 32.73 11.99
C TYR A 168 -8.88 33.52 11.91
N ARG A 169 -9.97 32.92 12.36
CA ARG A 169 -11.26 33.57 12.56
C ARG A 169 -12.02 32.91 13.71
N PHE A 170 -12.97 33.65 14.28
CA PHE A 170 -13.92 33.11 15.24
C PHE A 170 -15.29 33.04 14.57
N ASP A 171 -15.75 31.83 14.29
CA ASP A 171 -17.07 31.63 13.70
C ASP A 171 -18.14 31.72 14.82
N PRO A 172 -19.21 32.51 14.62
CA PRO A 172 -20.32 32.59 15.57
C PRO A 172 -21.10 31.26 15.59
N PRO A 173 -21.95 31.03 16.60
CA PRO A 173 -22.70 29.78 16.69
C PRO A 173 -23.80 29.75 15.61
N PRO A 174 -24.27 28.58 15.19
CA PRO A 174 -25.43 28.47 14.30
C PRO A 174 -26.67 29.06 15.01
N GLU A 175 -27.18 30.17 14.47
CA GLU A 175 -28.42 30.91 14.79
C GLU A 175 -28.84 31.09 16.27
N GLY A 176 -28.98 32.36 16.70
CA GLY A 176 -29.92 32.76 17.76
C GLY A 176 -29.32 33.11 19.13
N GLU A 177 -28.08 32.75 19.45
CA GLU A 177 -27.45 33.12 20.73
C GLU A 177 -26.58 34.38 20.60
N ASN A 178 -27.24 35.53 20.57
CA ASN A 178 -26.61 36.82 20.79
C ASN A 178 -26.54 37.08 22.31
N ASP A 179 -25.37 36.92 22.94
CA ASP A 179 -24.90 37.85 24.00
C ASP A 179 -23.63 37.34 24.69
N SER A 180 -22.47 37.73 24.17
CA SER A 180 -21.29 37.83 25.03
C SER A 180 -20.53 39.11 24.69
N TYR A 181 -19.85 39.67 25.68
CA TYR A 181 -18.91 40.78 25.46
C TYR A 181 -17.73 40.37 24.57
N LEU A 182 -17.52 39.07 24.34
CA LEU A 182 -16.44 38.54 23.51
C LEU A 182 -16.51 39.05 22.06
N LYS A 183 -17.72 39.35 21.56
CA LYS A 183 -17.92 39.90 20.21
C LYS A 183 -17.12 41.19 19.96
N PHE A 184 -16.91 41.99 21.00
CA PHE A 184 -16.16 43.24 20.93
C PHE A 184 -14.64 43.04 20.90
N THR A 185 -14.17 41.83 21.23
CA THR A 185 -12.74 41.49 21.27
C THR A 185 -12.32 40.49 20.20
N LEU A 186 -13.21 40.12 19.26
CA LEU A 186 -12.91 39.07 18.27
C LEU A 186 -11.76 39.46 17.33
N THR A 187 -11.65 40.74 16.98
CA THR A 187 -10.57 41.25 16.12
C THR A 187 -9.23 41.15 16.84
N GLU A 188 -9.20 41.53 18.11
CA GLU A 188 -8.02 41.52 18.98
C GLU A 188 -7.61 40.09 19.31
N LEU A 189 -8.57 39.20 19.58
CA LEU A 189 -8.36 37.77 19.73
C LEU A 189 -7.76 37.17 18.45
N THR A 190 -8.36 37.46 17.29
CA THR A 190 -7.83 37.01 15.99
C THR A 190 -6.39 37.51 15.78
N THR A 191 -6.11 38.76 16.14
CA THR A 191 -4.77 39.36 16.07
C THR A 191 -3.80 38.69 17.05
N TYR A 192 -4.26 38.33 18.25
CA TYR A 192 -3.47 37.57 19.21
C TYR A 192 -3.05 36.23 18.63
N PHE A 193 -3.97 35.45 18.08
CA PHE A 193 -3.64 34.16 17.46
C PHE A 193 -2.66 34.31 16.29
N LYS A 194 -2.82 35.35 15.46
CA LYS A 194 -1.88 35.64 14.36
C LYS A 194 -0.47 36.04 14.81
N THR A 195 -0.33 36.71 15.95
CA THR A 195 0.93 37.38 16.31
C THR A 195 1.64 36.79 17.53
N LYS A 196 0.91 36.04 18.38
CA LYS A 196 1.39 35.56 19.69
C LYS A 196 1.39 34.05 19.82
N VAL A 197 0.57 33.33 19.05
CA VAL A 197 0.62 31.87 19.04
C VAL A 197 1.81 31.43 18.20
N LYS A 198 2.94 31.25 18.89
CA LYS A 198 4.13 30.60 18.36
C LYS A 198 4.00 29.10 18.62
N GLU A 199 4.26 28.30 17.58
CA GLU A 199 4.59 26.87 17.72
C GLU A 199 3.54 25.98 18.39
N VAL A 200 2.33 25.94 17.82
CA VAL A 200 1.49 24.75 18.00
C VAL A 200 1.84 23.75 16.89
N ASP A 201 3.08 23.25 16.91
CA ASP A 201 3.54 22.28 15.92
C ASP A 201 2.95 20.90 16.26
N TYR A 202 1.75 20.63 15.76
CA TYR A 202 1.15 19.30 15.84
C TYR A 202 1.80 18.39 14.80
N ALA A 203 2.70 17.50 15.24
CA ALA A 203 3.27 16.47 14.39
C ALA A 203 2.16 15.51 13.96
N LEU A 204 1.70 15.64 12.72
CA LEU A 204 0.74 14.72 12.10
C LEU A 204 1.42 13.45 11.63
N ALA A 205 2.68 13.57 11.23
CA ALA A 205 3.46 12.45 10.79
C ALA A 205 4.95 12.66 11.06
N ARG A 206 5.73 11.58 11.05
CA ARG A 206 7.17 11.61 10.96
C ARG A 206 7.65 10.45 10.08
N ILE A 207 8.71 10.70 9.35
CA ILE A 207 9.33 9.79 8.39
C ILE A 207 10.84 9.82 8.62
N ASN A 208 11.50 8.67 8.47
CA ASN A 208 12.93 8.53 8.73
C ASN A 208 13.58 7.62 7.68
N ASN A 209 14.88 7.76 7.51
CA ASN A 209 15.69 6.97 6.57
C ASN A 209 16.64 5.99 7.29
N ARG A 210 16.32 5.55 8.51
CA ARG A 210 17.15 4.59 9.26
C ARG A 210 17.03 3.20 8.64
N GLN A 211 18.17 2.58 8.34
CA GLN A 211 18.24 1.15 8.06
C GLN A 211 18.13 0.38 9.38
N PRO A 212 17.29 -0.66 9.50
CA PRO A 212 17.25 -1.47 10.70
C PRO A 212 18.28 -2.60 10.62
N THR A 213 18.52 -3.18 11.78
CA THR A 213 19.47 -4.28 11.97
C THR A 213 18.95 -5.64 11.52
N SER A 214 17.68 -5.75 11.08
CA SER A 214 16.96 -7.02 10.89
C SER A 214 17.32 -7.81 9.62
N GLY A 215 18.20 -7.30 8.75
CA GLY A 215 18.68 -8.01 7.56
C GLY A 215 17.62 -8.25 6.47
N LEU A 216 16.40 -7.74 6.64
CA LEU A 216 15.36 -7.74 5.60
C LEU A 216 15.64 -6.62 4.58
N ASN A 217 15.26 -6.86 3.32
CA ASN A 217 15.25 -5.81 2.29
C ASN A 217 14.17 -4.78 2.63
N ILE A 218 14.57 -3.52 2.75
CA ILE A 218 13.69 -2.45 3.22
C ILE A 218 13.75 -1.30 2.25
N PHE A 219 12.58 -0.75 1.94
CA PHE A 219 12.50 0.45 1.15
C PHE A 219 12.88 1.66 2.00
N THR A 220 13.92 2.35 1.58
CA THR A 220 14.52 3.44 2.33
C THR A 220 14.06 4.76 1.75
N PRO A 221 13.33 5.61 2.51
CA PRO A 221 12.95 6.91 2.03
C PRO A 221 14.16 7.76 1.63
N GLN A 222 14.18 8.20 0.37
CA GLN A 222 15.17 9.12 -0.17
C GLN A 222 14.61 10.54 -0.24
N SER A 223 13.37 10.68 -0.67
CA SER A 223 12.67 11.96 -0.67
C SER A 223 11.17 11.76 -0.55
N PHE A 224 10.44 12.79 -0.15
CA PHE A 224 8.99 12.71 -0.08
C PHE A 224 8.33 14.08 -0.25
N VAL A 225 7.02 14.04 -0.51
CA VAL A 225 6.10 15.17 -0.42
C VAL A 225 4.78 14.66 0.15
N PHE A 226 3.90 15.56 0.57
CA PHE A 226 2.57 15.21 1.03
C PHE A 226 1.52 16.02 0.27
N SER A 227 0.30 15.52 0.26
CA SER A 227 -0.85 16.14 -0.36
C SER A 227 -2.09 15.76 0.42
N VAL A 228 -3.01 16.70 0.59
CA VAL A 228 -4.33 16.42 1.16
C VAL A 228 -5.39 16.41 0.06
N MET A 229 -6.41 15.60 0.28
CA MET A 229 -7.59 15.57 -0.58
C MET A 229 -8.80 15.30 0.30
N GLY A 230 -9.79 16.17 0.26
CA GLY A 230 -10.96 16.01 1.11
C GLY A 230 -11.97 17.12 0.92
N ASP A 231 -13.14 16.92 1.52
CA ASP A 231 -14.19 17.89 1.69
C ASP A 231 -14.81 17.69 3.07
N ASN A 232 -14.66 18.68 3.95
CA ASN A 232 -15.14 18.65 5.34
C ASN A 232 -14.57 17.46 6.14
N ASP A 233 -15.46 16.56 6.58
CA ASP A 233 -15.19 15.38 7.40
C ASP A 233 -14.75 14.16 6.58
N CYS A 234 -14.76 14.25 5.26
CA CYS A 234 -14.29 13.19 4.38
C CYS A 234 -12.99 13.61 3.71
N GLY A 235 -11.87 13.00 4.10
CA GLY A 235 -10.59 13.35 3.49
C GLY A 235 -9.44 12.44 3.89
N VAL A 236 -8.33 12.62 3.18
CA VAL A 236 -7.10 11.86 3.36
C VAL A 236 -5.88 12.78 3.36
N LEU A 237 -4.92 12.45 4.21
CA LEU A 237 -3.55 12.90 4.07
C LEU A 237 -2.76 11.79 3.38
N SER A 238 -2.12 12.11 2.27
CA SER A 238 -1.28 11.16 1.52
C SER A 238 0.15 11.64 1.48
N LEU A 239 1.09 10.74 1.77
CA LEU A 239 2.51 10.96 1.56
C LEU A 239 2.96 10.18 0.34
N TYR A 240 3.74 10.85 -0.48
CA TYR A 240 4.31 10.35 -1.70
C TYR A 240 5.81 10.27 -1.50
N ILE A 241 6.34 9.05 -1.55
CA ILE A 241 7.69 8.73 -1.08
C ILE A 241 8.48 8.14 -2.24
N GLN A 242 9.68 8.66 -2.41
CA GLN A 242 10.73 8.13 -3.27
C GLN A 242 11.66 7.28 -2.41
N THR A 243 12.07 6.15 -2.93
CA THR A 243 12.96 5.20 -2.25
C THR A 243 14.34 5.19 -2.88
N VAL A 244 15.37 4.82 -2.12
CA VAL A 244 16.74 4.69 -2.64
C VAL A 244 16.83 3.55 -3.65
N GLU A 245 16.09 2.47 -3.41
CA GLU A 245 16.16 1.21 -4.14
C GLU A 245 15.59 1.32 -5.56
N SER A 246 14.69 2.28 -5.81
CA SER A 246 14.16 2.50 -7.16
C SER A 246 15.17 3.11 -8.12
N ASN A 247 16.12 3.91 -7.62
CA ASN A 247 16.94 4.84 -8.42
C ASN A 247 16.12 5.78 -9.34
N ASN A 248 14.81 5.89 -9.11
CA ASN A 248 13.93 6.78 -9.85
C ASN A 248 14.13 8.23 -9.36
N PRO A 249 13.94 9.25 -10.23
CA PRO A 249 13.86 10.63 -9.78
C PRO A 249 12.59 10.85 -8.95
N PRO A 250 12.54 11.89 -8.09
CA PRO A 250 11.31 12.26 -7.40
C PRO A 250 10.15 12.47 -8.38
N GLY A 251 8.95 12.08 -7.93
CA GLY A 251 7.73 12.25 -8.70
C GLY A 251 7.26 13.71 -8.80
N ASN A 252 5.97 13.91 -9.13
CA ASN A 252 5.43 15.27 -9.24
C ASN A 252 5.41 15.98 -7.87
N THR A 253 5.76 17.27 -7.86
CA THR A 253 5.88 18.08 -6.64
C THR A 253 4.54 18.48 -6.01
N GLN A 254 3.46 18.41 -6.78
CA GLN A 254 2.08 18.61 -6.30
C GLN A 254 1.26 17.37 -6.65
N PRO A 255 1.53 16.23 -5.99
CA PRO A 255 0.91 14.98 -6.39
C PRO A 255 -0.56 14.94 -5.97
N SER A 256 -1.32 14.18 -6.74
CA SER A 256 -2.69 13.82 -6.44
C SER A 256 -2.94 12.37 -6.86
N PHE A 257 -3.83 11.70 -6.14
CA PHE A 257 -4.19 10.32 -6.45
C PHE A 257 -5.31 10.32 -7.51
N GLN A 258 -4.91 10.12 -8.76
CA GLN A 258 -5.81 10.21 -9.92
C GLN A 258 -5.53 9.10 -10.94
N PRO A 259 -5.79 7.82 -10.60
CA PRO A 259 -5.62 6.74 -11.55
C PRO A 259 -6.52 6.96 -12.77
N GLY A 260 -5.90 7.07 -13.96
CA GLY A 260 -6.61 7.40 -15.21
C GLY A 260 -7.37 8.72 -15.17
N ASP A 261 -6.79 9.75 -14.55
CA ASP A 261 -7.36 11.10 -14.36
C ASP A 261 -8.65 11.14 -13.53
N LYS A 262 -9.00 10.04 -12.85
CA LYS A 262 -10.16 9.97 -11.96
C LYS A 262 -9.77 10.37 -10.55
N SER A 263 -10.25 11.52 -10.09
CA SER A 263 -10.12 11.96 -8.71
C SER A 263 -10.92 11.05 -7.77
N ILE A 264 -10.21 10.24 -6.99
CA ILE A 264 -10.78 9.26 -6.04
C ILE A 264 -9.91 9.23 -4.78
N LEU A 265 -10.49 8.91 -3.63
CA LEU A 265 -9.70 8.74 -2.41
C LEU A 265 -8.95 7.39 -2.43
N PRO A 266 -7.65 7.35 -2.08
CA PRO A 266 -6.79 6.16 -2.13
C PRO A 266 -7.07 5.14 -1.02
N ILE A 267 -8.14 5.29 -0.24
CA ILE A 267 -8.47 4.42 0.90
C ILE A 267 -9.90 3.91 0.72
N PRO A 268 -10.17 2.60 0.80
CA PRO A 268 -11.54 2.10 0.77
C PRO A 268 -12.30 2.40 2.07
N SER A 269 -13.62 2.53 1.98
CA SER A 269 -14.52 2.97 3.05
C SER A 269 -14.55 2.10 4.31
N THR A 270 -14.07 0.86 4.24
CA THR A 270 -13.97 -0.07 5.39
C THR A 270 -12.64 0.02 6.14
N TYR A 271 -11.71 0.84 5.65
CA TYR A 271 -10.33 0.97 6.14
C TYR A 271 -10.01 2.42 6.52
N THR A 272 -8.95 2.60 7.32
CA THR A 272 -8.50 3.93 7.75
C THR A 272 -7.12 4.29 7.19
N ALA A 273 -6.45 3.34 6.54
CA ALA A 273 -5.18 3.54 5.89
C ALA A 273 -5.02 2.67 4.65
N SER A 274 -4.18 3.12 3.72
CA SER A 274 -3.71 2.34 2.58
C SER A 274 -2.26 2.64 2.28
N ILE A 275 -1.62 1.67 1.63
CA ILE A 275 -0.27 1.76 1.10
C ILE A 275 -0.34 1.28 -0.35
N ILE A 276 0.12 2.12 -1.26
CA ILE A 276 0.16 1.84 -2.69
C ILE A 276 1.62 1.89 -3.13
N ILE A 277 2.14 0.78 -3.64
CA ILE A 277 3.53 0.66 -4.06
C ILE A 277 3.57 0.56 -5.58
N SER A 278 4.41 1.37 -6.21
CA SER A 278 4.49 1.45 -7.67
C SER A 278 4.89 0.10 -8.27
N TYR A 279 4.28 -0.22 -9.40
CA TYR A 279 4.66 -1.38 -10.21
C TYR A 279 6.17 -1.41 -10.47
N ASP A 280 6.74 -0.25 -10.81
CA ASP A 280 8.15 -0.11 -11.12
C ASP A 280 9.05 -0.46 -9.93
N LEU A 281 8.72 -0.03 -8.72
CA LEU A 281 9.48 -0.39 -7.53
C LEU A 281 9.46 -1.90 -7.30
N ILE A 282 8.27 -2.51 -7.30
CA ILE A 282 8.14 -3.95 -7.02
C ILE A 282 8.77 -4.79 -8.13
N VAL A 283 8.51 -4.48 -9.39
CA VAL A 283 8.97 -5.33 -10.50
C VAL A 283 10.44 -5.09 -10.80
N LYS A 284 10.86 -3.84 -11.01
CA LYS A 284 12.21 -3.54 -11.51
C LYS A 284 13.24 -3.57 -10.40
N SER A 285 12.91 -3.07 -9.21
CA SER A 285 13.88 -2.95 -8.12
C SER A 285 13.84 -4.12 -7.13
N PHE A 286 12.77 -4.91 -7.12
CA PHE A 286 12.64 -6.00 -6.15
C PHE A 286 12.53 -7.40 -6.78
N LEU A 287 11.54 -7.63 -7.64
CA LEU A 287 11.26 -8.96 -8.21
C LEU A 287 12.35 -9.42 -9.19
N ILE A 288 12.66 -8.62 -10.21
CA ILE A 288 13.66 -8.98 -11.22
C ILE A 288 15.05 -9.23 -10.61
N PRO A 289 15.58 -8.37 -9.71
CA PRO A 289 16.87 -8.62 -9.07
C PRO A 289 16.91 -9.92 -8.27
N GLN A 290 15.84 -10.27 -7.55
CA GLN A 290 15.78 -11.52 -6.79
C GLN A 290 15.72 -12.76 -7.69
N ILE A 291 14.93 -12.72 -8.77
CA ILE A 291 14.88 -13.81 -9.75
C ILE A 291 16.28 -14.03 -10.37
N LYS A 292 16.99 -12.94 -10.68
CA LYS A 292 18.38 -13.00 -11.18
C LYS A 292 19.35 -13.55 -10.13
N ALA A 293 19.22 -13.13 -8.87
CA ALA A 293 20.02 -13.65 -7.77
C ALA A 293 19.79 -15.15 -7.52
N ALA A 294 18.57 -15.63 -7.78
CA ALA A 294 18.23 -17.06 -7.77
C ALA A 294 18.75 -17.82 -9.01
N GLY A 295 19.44 -17.15 -9.94
CA GLY A 295 20.07 -17.77 -11.11
C GLY A 295 19.18 -17.88 -12.34
N PHE A 296 18.06 -17.16 -12.38
CA PHE A 296 17.12 -17.18 -13.50
C PHE A 296 17.03 -15.83 -14.20
N ASP A 297 16.77 -15.86 -15.51
CA ASP A 297 16.41 -14.65 -16.25
C ASP A 297 14.89 -14.54 -16.37
N VAL A 298 14.37 -13.32 -16.36
CA VAL A 298 12.94 -13.07 -16.51
C VAL A 298 12.68 -11.92 -17.46
N THR A 299 11.70 -12.12 -18.34
CA THR A 299 11.15 -11.08 -19.20
C THR A 299 9.71 -10.82 -18.78
N ILE A 300 9.45 -9.65 -18.22
CA ILE A 300 8.11 -9.25 -17.80
C ILE A 300 7.35 -8.68 -18.99
N THR A 301 6.10 -9.11 -19.16
CA THR A 301 5.19 -8.63 -20.21
C THR A 301 4.11 -7.74 -19.60
N PRO A 302 3.68 -6.67 -20.31
CA PRO A 302 2.60 -5.82 -19.83
C PRO A 302 1.32 -6.64 -19.59
N ALA A 303 0.73 -6.49 -18.42
CA ALA A 303 -0.57 -7.04 -18.08
C ALA A 303 -1.51 -5.89 -17.71
N ILE A 304 -2.80 -6.05 -18.03
CA ILE A 304 -3.85 -5.10 -17.62
C ILE A 304 -3.99 -5.13 -16.09
N SER A 305 -3.74 -6.29 -15.48
CA SER A 305 -3.73 -6.46 -14.04
C SER A 305 -2.82 -7.63 -13.67
N GLY A 306 -2.24 -7.58 -12.48
CA GLY A 306 -1.21 -8.49 -12.02
C GLY A 306 0.15 -8.26 -12.69
N ILE A 307 1.02 -9.25 -12.54
CA ILE A 307 2.32 -9.33 -13.21
C ILE A 307 2.31 -10.58 -14.08
N SER A 308 2.81 -10.47 -15.31
CA SER A 308 3.00 -11.60 -16.20
C SER A 308 4.41 -11.57 -16.78
N GLY A 309 5.00 -12.73 -17.03
CA GLY A 309 6.32 -12.80 -17.63
C GLY A 309 6.73 -14.22 -18.00
N THR A 310 7.89 -14.32 -18.60
CA THR A 310 8.53 -15.59 -18.94
C THR A 310 9.84 -15.70 -18.18
N LEU A 311 9.92 -16.70 -17.33
CA LEU A 311 11.14 -17.12 -16.67
C LEU A 311 11.94 -17.99 -17.64
N ASN A 312 13.14 -17.58 -18.01
CA ASN A 312 14.03 -18.34 -18.86
C ASN A 312 14.98 -19.17 -17.99
N LEU A 313 15.04 -20.47 -18.27
CA LEU A 313 15.87 -21.41 -17.55
C LEU A 313 17.22 -21.52 -18.26
N ALA A 314 18.28 -20.95 -17.66
CA ALA A 314 19.62 -20.95 -18.26
C ALA A 314 20.13 -22.36 -18.59
N LYS A 315 19.72 -23.34 -17.78
CA LYS A 315 19.77 -24.76 -18.10
C LYS A 315 18.33 -25.25 -18.02
N GLY A 316 17.66 -25.38 -19.17
CA GLY A 316 16.37 -26.05 -19.21
C GLY A 316 16.48 -27.40 -18.50
N PHE A 317 15.44 -27.81 -17.77
CA PHE A 317 15.46 -29.11 -17.10
C PHE A 317 14.66 -30.12 -17.92
N ILE A 318 15.14 -31.36 -17.89
CA ILE A 318 14.53 -32.49 -18.60
C ILE A 318 13.64 -33.23 -17.60
N VAL A 319 12.37 -33.37 -17.95
CA VAL A 319 11.44 -34.23 -17.24
C VAL A 319 11.33 -35.52 -18.03
N LYS A 320 11.64 -36.63 -17.37
CA LYS A 320 11.72 -37.94 -17.98
C LYS A 320 10.46 -38.73 -17.69
N THR A 321 10.26 -39.79 -18.44
CA THR A 321 9.22 -40.79 -18.16
C THR A 321 9.87 -42.15 -18.02
N ASN A 322 9.31 -43.03 -17.20
CA ASN A 322 9.86 -44.37 -17.07
C ASN A 322 9.73 -45.14 -18.39
N GLN A 323 10.71 -46.01 -18.67
CA GLN A 323 10.53 -47.09 -19.63
C GLN A 323 9.44 -48.04 -19.13
N ILE A 324 8.60 -48.53 -20.05
CA ILE A 324 7.60 -49.56 -19.76
C ILE A 324 7.97 -50.81 -20.55
N ASP A 325 8.24 -51.88 -19.82
CA ASP A 325 8.28 -53.23 -20.35
C ASP A 325 7.08 -54.00 -19.77
N ASN A 326 6.15 -54.41 -20.63
CA ASN A 326 4.95 -55.10 -20.17
C ASN A 326 4.54 -56.22 -21.11
N ILE A 327 3.99 -57.29 -20.54
CA ILE A 327 3.47 -58.42 -21.30
C ILE A 327 1.96 -58.23 -21.42
N TRP A 328 1.49 -58.06 -22.64
CA TRP A 328 0.08 -57.99 -22.98
C TRP A 328 -0.37 -59.32 -23.60
N ASN A 329 -1.35 -59.97 -22.96
CA ASN A 329 -1.87 -61.25 -23.42
C ASN A 329 -3.19 -61.03 -24.16
N GLU A 330 -3.24 -61.40 -25.45
CA GLU A 330 -4.49 -61.54 -26.18
C GLU A 330 -4.68 -63.00 -26.61
N GLY A 331 -5.50 -63.73 -25.87
CA GLY A 331 -5.72 -65.16 -26.13
C GLY A 331 -4.46 -65.99 -25.86
N PRO A 332 -4.03 -66.88 -26.78
CA PRO A 332 -2.83 -67.70 -26.61
C PRO A 332 -1.51 -66.97 -26.95
N ILE A 333 -1.57 -65.70 -27.35
CA ILE A 333 -0.41 -64.93 -27.83
C ILE A 333 0.01 -63.92 -26.75
N ASN A 334 1.31 -63.92 -26.45
CA ASN A 334 1.93 -62.93 -25.58
C ASN A 334 2.64 -61.89 -26.46
N PHE A 335 2.29 -60.62 -26.24
CA PHE A 335 2.98 -59.47 -26.81
C PHE A 335 3.82 -58.83 -25.72
N GLU A 336 5.07 -58.56 -26.02
CA GLU A 336 5.92 -57.70 -25.21
C GLU A 336 5.82 -56.28 -25.76
N ILE A 337 5.46 -55.34 -24.90
CA ILE A 337 5.33 -53.93 -25.24
C ILE A 337 6.48 -53.22 -24.56
N GLU A 338 7.31 -52.57 -25.36
CA GLU A 338 8.37 -51.67 -24.93
C GLU A 338 7.96 -50.24 -25.28
N VAL A 339 7.80 -49.38 -24.28
CA VAL A 339 7.61 -47.94 -24.47
C VAL A 339 8.90 -47.26 -24.04
N ASN A 340 9.51 -46.53 -24.97
CA ASN A 340 10.75 -45.84 -24.71
C ASN A 340 10.53 -44.72 -23.69
N GLU A 341 11.58 -44.46 -22.90
CA GLU A 341 11.68 -43.22 -22.15
C GLU A 341 11.50 -42.03 -23.11
N CYS A 342 10.66 -41.09 -22.69
CA CYS A 342 10.43 -39.84 -23.39
C CYS A 342 10.93 -38.67 -22.54
N ASP A 343 11.74 -37.81 -23.16
CA ASP A 343 12.30 -36.60 -22.58
C ASP A 343 11.44 -35.39 -22.96
N PHE A 344 11.02 -34.63 -21.94
CA PHE A 344 10.35 -33.34 -22.09
C PHE A 344 11.32 -32.24 -21.67
N THR A 345 11.76 -31.43 -22.64
CA THR A 345 12.66 -30.30 -22.37
C THR A 345 11.85 -29.05 -22.08
N ILE A 346 12.04 -28.48 -20.88
CA ILE A 346 11.43 -27.21 -20.49
C ILE A 346 12.52 -26.14 -20.42
N ASN A 347 12.45 -25.16 -21.34
CA ASN A 347 13.44 -24.07 -21.42
C ASN A 347 12.94 -22.76 -20.76
N SER A 348 11.64 -22.65 -20.52
CA SER A 348 11.04 -21.48 -19.90
C SER A 348 9.77 -21.85 -19.13
N LEU A 349 9.39 -20.99 -18.19
CA LEU A 349 8.15 -21.08 -17.43
C LEU A 349 7.36 -19.78 -17.57
N ASN A 350 6.04 -19.86 -17.73
CA ASN A 350 5.19 -18.69 -17.64
C ASN A 350 4.98 -18.34 -16.17
N LEU A 351 5.48 -17.17 -15.77
CA LEU A 351 5.32 -16.60 -14.44
C LEU A 351 4.12 -15.65 -14.47
N THR A 352 3.20 -15.82 -13.52
CA THR A 352 2.10 -14.87 -13.30
C THR A 352 1.94 -14.59 -11.82
N ILE A 353 1.68 -13.35 -11.44
CA ILE A 353 1.16 -12.96 -10.13
C ILE A 353 -0.19 -12.31 -10.40
N LYS A 354 -1.27 -12.98 -10.03
CA LYS A 354 -2.63 -12.49 -10.25
C LYS A 354 -2.97 -11.35 -9.29
N ASP A 355 -4.05 -10.65 -9.58
CA ASP A 355 -4.54 -9.55 -8.75
C ASP A 355 -4.75 -9.92 -7.29
N ASN A 356 -5.14 -11.16 -7.01
CA ASN A 356 -5.33 -11.67 -5.66
C ASN A 356 -4.04 -12.18 -4.99
N GLY A 357 -2.87 -11.90 -5.56
CA GLY A 357 -1.57 -12.30 -5.03
C GLY A 357 -1.20 -13.77 -5.28
N ILE A 358 -1.97 -14.53 -6.07
CA ILE A 358 -1.56 -15.90 -6.45
C ILE A 358 -0.40 -15.82 -7.44
N LEU A 359 0.76 -16.33 -7.05
CA LEU A 359 1.88 -16.56 -7.93
C LEU A 359 1.75 -17.95 -8.57
N SER A 360 1.80 -18.03 -9.89
CA SER A 360 1.79 -19.29 -10.64
C SER A 360 2.98 -19.42 -11.59
N LEU A 361 3.57 -20.61 -11.63
CA LEU A 361 4.48 -21.07 -12.69
C LEU A 361 3.76 -22.15 -13.51
N VAL A 362 3.56 -21.88 -14.78
CA VAL A 362 2.83 -22.78 -15.69
C VAL A 362 3.65 -23.02 -16.94
N GLN A 363 3.65 -24.26 -17.42
CA GLN A 363 4.19 -24.58 -18.73
C GLN A 363 3.53 -25.84 -19.31
N THR A 364 3.38 -25.89 -20.63
CA THR A 364 2.98 -27.10 -21.35
C THR A 364 3.95 -27.35 -22.49
N VAL A 365 4.51 -28.56 -22.54
CA VAL A 365 5.40 -29.01 -23.61
C VAL A 365 4.91 -30.35 -24.15
N ALA A 366 5.15 -30.60 -25.43
CA ALA A 366 4.82 -31.85 -26.08
C ALA A 366 6.09 -32.51 -26.62
N SER A 367 6.08 -33.85 -26.64
CA SER A 367 7.15 -34.67 -27.18
C SER A 367 6.58 -35.96 -27.74
N ASP A 368 7.31 -36.58 -28.68
CA ASP A 368 6.91 -37.84 -29.28
C ASP A 368 7.22 -39.00 -28.32
N VAL A 369 6.22 -39.82 -28.05
CA VAL A 369 6.35 -41.06 -27.27
C VAL A 369 6.37 -42.22 -28.24
N ASN A 370 7.54 -42.83 -28.40
CA ASN A 370 7.74 -43.96 -29.30
C ASN A 370 7.60 -45.28 -28.55
N TRP A 371 6.97 -46.24 -29.20
CA TRP A 371 6.76 -47.57 -28.64
C TRP A 371 6.96 -48.66 -29.68
N GLU A 372 7.26 -49.86 -29.21
CA GLU A 372 7.50 -51.05 -30.01
C GLU A 372 6.75 -52.24 -29.40
N ILE A 373 6.00 -52.96 -30.23
CA ILE A 373 5.37 -54.23 -29.87
C ILE A 373 6.21 -55.35 -30.47
N ILE A 374 6.76 -56.18 -29.60
CA ILE A 374 7.55 -57.36 -29.92
C ILE A 374 6.66 -58.59 -29.67
N LYS A 375 6.38 -59.35 -30.73
CA LYS A 375 5.60 -60.58 -30.60
C LYS A 375 6.50 -61.68 -30.01
N ASN A 376 6.14 -62.22 -28.85
CA ASN A 376 6.92 -63.27 -28.18
C ASN A 376 6.22 -64.63 -28.36
N ASP A 377 6.31 -65.19 -29.57
CA ASP A 377 5.70 -66.49 -29.90
C ASP A 377 6.76 -67.44 -30.50
N LYS A 378 6.88 -68.63 -29.90
CA LYS A 378 7.82 -69.68 -30.35
C LYS A 378 7.41 -70.33 -31.68
N TRP A 379 6.24 -70.00 -32.21
CA TRP A 379 5.60 -70.73 -33.31
C TRP A 379 5.50 -69.97 -34.63
N SER A 380 6.01 -68.73 -34.76
CA SER A 380 5.91 -67.96 -36.01
C SER A 380 7.25 -67.38 -36.48
N THR A 381 7.55 -67.55 -37.78
CA THR A 381 8.71 -67.00 -38.50
C THR A 381 8.57 -65.52 -38.89
N PHE A 382 7.69 -64.76 -38.22
CA PHE A 382 7.51 -63.33 -38.48
C PHE A 382 8.39 -62.52 -37.51
N GLU A 383 9.50 -61.97 -38.01
CA GLU A 383 10.43 -61.07 -37.27
C GLU A 383 9.93 -59.63 -37.11
N ASN A 384 8.64 -59.37 -37.28
CA ASN A 384 8.18 -58.00 -37.44
C ASN A 384 7.78 -57.42 -36.07
N SER A 385 8.69 -56.67 -35.46
CA SER A 385 8.30 -55.71 -34.45
C SER A 385 7.45 -54.60 -35.07
N VAL A 386 6.43 -54.15 -34.35
CA VAL A 386 5.54 -53.06 -34.80
C VAL A 386 5.89 -51.83 -34.01
N LYS A 387 6.34 -50.79 -34.72
CA LYS A 387 6.64 -49.49 -34.12
C LYS A 387 5.44 -48.56 -34.27
N GLY A 388 5.27 -47.71 -33.28
CA GLY A 388 4.29 -46.65 -33.30
C GLY A 388 4.73 -45.46 -32.48
N SER A 389 3.92 -44.41 -32.53
CA SER A 389 4.14 -43.18 -31.78
C SER A 389 2.82 -42.64 -31.23
N ALA A 390 2.93 -41.85 -30.17
CA ALA A 390 1.87 -41.05 -29.59
C ALA A 390 2.42 -39.66 -29.26
N THR A 391 1.55 -38.67 -29.10
CA THR A 391 1.95 -37.37 -28.57
C THR A 391 1.79 -37.37 -27.06
N GLY A 392 2.91 -37.23 -26.35
CA GLY A 392 2.91 -36.93 -24.92
C GLY A 392 2.81 -35.42 -24.70
N THR A 393 1.95 -35.00 -23.79
CA THR A 393 1.81 -33.61 -23.35
C THR A 393 2.08 -33.54 -21.86
N LEU A 394 3.17 -32.87 -21.48
CA LEU A 394 3.54 -32.62 -20.09
C LEU A 394 3.08 -31.20 -19.71
N SER A 395 2.29 -31.09 -18.65
CA SER A 395 1.84 -29.80 -18.10
C SER A 395 2.30 -29.63 -16.66
N LEU A 396 2.99 -28.52 -16.40
CA LEU A 396 3.34 -28.02 -15.08
C LEU A 396 2.33 -26.96 -14.65
N ASN A 397 1.82 -27.08 -13.43
CA ASN A 397 1.02 -26.03 -12.80
C ASN A 397 1.38 -25.93 -11.32
N LYS A 398 2.32 -25.03 -11.00
CA LYS A 398 2.68 -24.71 -9.63
C LYS A 398 2.05 -23.39 -9.22
N GLN A 399 1.43 -23.35 -8.04
CA GLN A 399 0.87 -22.14 -7.48
C GLN A 399 1.30 -21.96 -6.03
N THR A 400 1.50 -20.72 -5.62
CA THR A 400 1.72 -20.29 -4.25
C THR A 400 1.07 -18.92 -4.04
N GLN A 401 0.99 -18.47 -2.80
CA GLN A 401 0.29 -17.24 -2.43
C GLN A 401 1.28 -16.24 -1.85
N CYS A 402 1.31 -15.02 -2.40
CA CYS A 402 1.96 -13.89 -1.75
C CYS A 402 1.21 -13.57 -0.45
N GLN A 403 1.94 -13.45 0.66
CA GLN A 403 1.35 -13.21 1.98
C GLN A 403 1.69 -11.80 2.45
N VAL A 404 0.65 -11.06 2.84
CA VAL A 404 0.82 -9.85 3.65
C VAL A 404 0.70 -10.26 5.10
N ASN A 405 1.79 -10.18 5.85
CA ASN A 405 1.78 -10.47 7.27
C ASN A 405 1.29 -9.27 8.06
N LYS A 406 0.69 -9.55 9.21
CA LYS A 406 0.22 -8.51 10.12
C LYS A 406 1.35 -7.62 10.62
N ASP A 407 2.59 -8.11 10.70
CA ASP A 407 3.76 -7.36 11.15
C ASP A 407 4.28 -6.38 10.09
N GLY A 408 3.72 -6.43 8.89
CA GLY A 408 4.07 -5.53 7.82
C GLY A 408 5.01 -6.06 6.75
N THR A 409 5.37 -7.33 6.84
CA THR A 409 6.18 -7.97 5.80
C THR A 409 5.29 -8.45 4.66
N LEU A 410 5.65 -8.10 3.42
CA LEU A 410 5.09 -8.74 2.23
C LEU A 410 6.03 -9.87 1.83
N VAL A 411 5.56 -11.11 1.89
CA VAL A 411 6.28 -12.31 1.44
C VAL A 411 5.79 -12.67 0.05
N LEU A 412 6.67 -12.60 -0.95
CA LEU A 412 6.32 -12.93 -2.35
C LEU A 412 6.28 -14.44 -2.64
N ALA A 413 6.81 -15.25 -1.73
CA ALA A 413 6.78 -16.72 -1.65
C ALA A 413 8.04 -17.47 -2.12
N ASP A 414 8.26 -18.63 -1.50
CA ASP A 414 9.22 -19.63 -1.95
C ASP A 414 8.52 -20.64 -2.87
N ILE A 415 9.17 -21.00 -3.97
CA ILE A 415 8.60 -21.90 -4.97
C ILE A 415 9.55 -23.06 -5.25
N ASP A 416 9.09 -24.25 -4.91
CA ASP A 416 9.73 -25.52 -5.25
C ASP A 416 8.90 -26.28 -6.27
N ILE A 417 9.53 -26.73 -7.35
CA ILE A 417 8.91 -27.65 -8.31
C ILE A 417 9.37 -29.06 -7.97
N SER A 418 8.41 -29.96 -7.92
CA SER A 418 8.56 -31.39 -7.64
C SER A 418 7.87 -32.21 -8.73
N GLY A 419 8.16 -33.52 -8.78
CA GLY A 419 7.55 -34.43 -9.76
C GLY A 419 6.01 -34.44 -9.70
N SER A 420 5.41 -34.21 -8.53
CA SER A 420 3.95 -34.15 -8.36
C SER A 420 3.29 -32.90 -8.93
N ASP A 421 4.06 -31.85 -9.25
CA ASP A 421 3.53 -30.63 -9.87
C ASP A 421 3.31 -30.79 -11.39
N PHE A 422 3.74 -31.91 -11.96
CA PHE A 422 3.57 -32.23 -13.37
C PHE A 422 2.42 -33.22 -13.60
N THR A 423 1.75 -33.06 -14.74
CA THR A 423 0.76 -33.99 -15.26
C THR A 423 1.15 -34.40 -16.68
N LEU A 424 1.02 -35.69 -16.98
CA LEU A 424 1.29 -36.25 -18.30
C LEU A 424 -0.03 -36.72 -18.93
N SER A 425 -0.24 -36.36 -20.18
CA SER A 425 -1.35 -36.85 -21.01
C SER A 425 -0.80 -37.38 -22.33
N ILE A 426 -1.10 -38.63 -22.64
CA ILE A 426 -0.74 -39.28 -23.90
C ILE A 426 -1.99 -39.36 -24.77
N THR A 427 -1.87 -38.92 -26.03
CA THR A 427 -2.97 -38.95 -27.00
C THR A 427 -2.50 -39.33 -28.40
N GLY A 428 -3.42 -39.85 -29.21
CA GLY A 428 -3.19 -40.03 -30.64
C GLY A 428 -2.23 -41.18 -30.95
N SER A 429 -2.17 -42.19 -30.07
CA SER A 429 -1.36 -43.37 -30.29
C SER A 429 -1.75 -44.07 -31.60
N SER A 430 -0.76 -44.27 -32.45
CA SER A 430 -0.89 -44.91 -33.76
C SER A 430 0.32 -45.79 -34.04
N GLY A 431 0.12 -46.85 -34.82
CA GLY A 431 1.19 -47.75 -35.23
C GLY A 431 0.93 -48.36 -36.60
N ALA A 432 1.94 -49.05 -37.13
CA ALA A 432 1.84 -49.67 -38.44
C ALA A 432 0.75 -50.75 -38.48
N PHE A 433 0.21 -50.99 -39.69
CA PHE A 433 -0.82 -52.03 -39.94
C PHE A 433 -2.12 -51.88 -39.13
N GLY A 434 -2.44 -50.67 -38.66
CA GLY A 434 -3.66 -50.40 -37.88
C GLY A 434 -3.60 -50.89 -36.43
N LEU A 435 -2.43 -51.32 -35.95
CA LEU A 435 -2.18 -51.67 -34.55
C LEU A 435 -1.84 -50.40 -33.78
N SER A 436 -2.50 -50.18 -32.65
CA SER A 436 -2.17 -49.09 -31.73
C SER A 436 -2.31 -49.52 -30.28
N ILE A 437 -1.44 -48.96 -29.43
CA ILE A 437 -1.61 -49.07 -27.98
C ILE A 437 -2.69 -48.06 -27.58
N LYS A 438 -3.65 -48.47 -26.74
CA LYS A 438 -4.66 -47.54 -26.22
C LYS A 438 -4.00 -46.42 -25.42
N ASP A 439 -4.36 -45.17 -25.70
CA ASP A 439 -3.92 -43.99 -24.95
C ASP A 439 -4.13 -44.17 -23.43
N SER A 440 -5.23 -44.80 -23.01
CA SER A 440 -5.52 -45.07 -21.60
C SER A 440 -4.52 -46.02 -20.93
N PHE A 441 -3.94 -46.97 -21.68
CA PHE A 441 -2.89 -47.84 -21.17
C PHE A 441 -1.60 -47.05 -20.94
N LEU A 442 -1.19 -46.22 -21.92
CA LEU A 442 0.01 -45.38 -21.80
C LEU A 442 -0.12 -44.39 -20.63
N ASN A 443 -1.27 -43.72 -20.51
CA ASN A 443 -1.56 -42.81 -19.39
C ASN A 443 -1.54 -43.48 -18.01
N GLN A 444 -1.90 -44.78 -17.92
CA GLN A 444 -1.87 -45.50 -16.65
C GLN A 444 -0.46 -45.97 -16.27
N LYS A 445 0.37 -46.28 -17.27
CA LYS A 445 1.65 -46.97 -17.06
C LYS A 445 2.85 -46.04 -17.08
N MET A 446 2.79 -44.95 -17.86
CA MET A 446 3.86 -43.96 -17.89
C MET A 446 3.79 -43.10 -16.62
N LYS A 447 4.93 -42.94 -15.98
CA LYS A 447 5.16 -42.19 -14.77
C LYS A 447 6.24 -41.17 -15.03
N ILE A 448 6.09 -40.02 -14.40
CA ILE A 448 7.03 -38.92 -14.49
C ILE A 448 8.22 -39.21 -13.57
N GLU A 449 9.42 -39.10 -14.12
CA GLU A 449 10.69 -39.14 -13.40
C GLU A 449 11.32 -37.75 -13.46
N TYR A 450 11.11 -36.99 -12.38
CA TYR A 450 11.70 -35.67 -12.22
C TYR A 450 12.99 -35.75 -11.40
N THR A 451 14.13 -35.50 -12.05
CA THR A 451 15.47 -35.65 -11.44
C THR A 451 16.18 -34.31 -11.22
N SER A 452 15.59 -33.21 -11.69
CA SER A 452 16.14 -31.87 -11.47
C SER A 452 15.62 -31.27 -10.15
N SER A 453 16.34 -30.30 -9.61
CA SER A 453 15.86 -29.49 -8.49
C SER A 453 15.60 -28.07 -8.98
N PHE A 454 14.38 -27.57 -8.80
CA PHE A 454 14.05 -26.16 -9.00
C PHE A 454 13.63 -25.58 -7.65
N HIS A 455 14.35 -24.56 -7.22
CA HIS A 455 14.04 -23.77 -6.04
C HIS A 455 14.22 -22.29 -6.39
N MET A 456 13.19 -21.50 -6.13
CA MET A 456 13.24 -20.04 -6.25
C MET A 456 12.70 -19.44 -4.97
N ALA A 457 13.60 -18.87 -4.17
CA ALA A 457 13.23 -18.10 -3.00
C ALA A 457 13.02 -16.63 -3.37
N LEU A 458 11.79 -16.13 -3.23
CA LEU A 458 11.49 -14.71 -3.34
C LEU A 458 11.25 -14.18 -1.92
N HIS A 459 12.31 -13.67 -1.33
CA HIS A 459 12.26 -13.09 -0.01
C HIS A 459 11.29 -11.92 0.03
N GLY A 460 10.68 -11.72 1.19
CA GLY A 460 9.82 -10.57 1.42
C GLY A 460 10.58 -9.26 1.63
N PHE A 461 9.84 -8.16 1.69
CA PHE A 461 10.36 -6.87 2.12
C PHE A 461 9.54 -6.30 3.27
N ASP A 462 10.19 -5.45 4.05
CA ASP A 462 9.54 -4.64 5.08
C ASP A 462 9.49 -3.18 4.58
N PHE A 463 8.30 -2.58 4.64
CA PHE A 463 8.04 -1.21 4.18
C PHE A 463 7.66 -0.27 5.35
N PHE A 464 7.72 -0.72 6.61
CA PHE A 464 7.23 0.07 7.76
C PHE A 464 8.15 1.18 8.21
N LEU A 465 9.45 1.09 7.92
CA LEU A 465 10.34 2.24 8.10
C LEU A 465 10.01 3.38 7.13
N ALA A 466 9.51 3.05 5.93
CA ALA A 466 9.06 4.04 4.98
C ALA A 466 7.70 4.66 5.34
N THR A 467 6.86 4.02 6.15
CA THR A 467 5.41 4.31 6.15
C THR A 467 4.76 4.54 7.52
N ASN A 468 5.47 4.39 8.65
CA ASN A 468 4.88 4.80 9.93
C ASN A 468 4.90 6.31 10.11
N LEU A 469 3.79 6.92 9.73
CA LEU A 469 3.59 8.35 9.80
C LEU A 469 3.30 8.81 11.23
N LEU A 470 2.29 8.27 11.90
CA LEU A 470 1.86 8.82 13.21
C LEU A 470 2.86 8.54 14.36
N ALA A 471 3.76 7.56 14.22
CA ALA A 471 4.73 7.19 15.26
C ALA A 471 5.94 6.39 14.71
N PRO A 472 6.97 7.03 14.15
CA PRO A 472 8.11 6.34 13.51
C PRO A 472 8.71 5.23 14.34
N GLY A 473 9.05 4.13 13.68
CA GLY A 473 9.64 2.95 14.32
C GLY A 473 8.66 2.13 15.18
N LYS A 474 7.38 2.53 15.26
CA LYS A 474 6.31 1.66 15.76
C LYS A 474 5.64 0.96 14.58
N GLN A 475 4.72 0.06 14.87
CA GLN A 475 3.80 -0.46 13.87
C GLN A 475 2.41 0.07 14.22
N ILE A 476 1.88 0.98 13.39
CA ILE A 476 0.58 1.63 13.63
C ILE A 476 -0.51 1.19 12.67
N ILE A 477 -0.18 0.58 11.53
CA ILE A 477 -1.19 0.01 10.63
C ILE A 477 -1.21 -1.50 10.87
N GLU A 478 -2.35 -2.01 11.29
CA GLU A 478 -2.67 -3.44 11.21
C GLU A 478 -3.20 -3.72 9.81
N LEU A 479 -2.41 -4.43 9.01
CA LEU A 479 -2.76 -4.80 7.65
C LEU A 479 -3.83 -5.89 7.65
N ASP A 480 -4.76 -5.78 6.70
CA ASP A 480 -5.78 -6.81 6.52
C ASP A 480 -5.24 -7.96 5.69
N ALA A 481 -4.69 -8.97 6.37
CA ALA A 481 -4.20 -10.18 5.73
C ALA A 481 -5.28 -11.01 5.01
N THR A 482 -6.58 -10.77 5.31
CA THR A 482 -7.67 -11.51 4.65
C THR A 482 -7.99 -10.97 3.26
N VAL A 483 -7.85 -9.65 3.08
CA VAL A 483 -7.87 -9.01 1.75
C VAL A 483 -6.50 -9.14 1.08
N GLY A 484 -5.42 -9.14 1.87
CA GLY A 484 -4.06 -9.32 1.41
C GLY A 484 -3.56 -8.12 0.61
N SER A 485 -3.03 -8.38 -0.58
CA SER A 485 -2.58 -7.36 -1.54
C SER A 485 -3.36 -7.51 -2.84
N ALA A 486 -3.79 -6.37 -3.42
CA ALA A 486 -4.31 -6.32 -4.77
C ALA A 486 -3.25 -5.77 -5.75
N VAL A 487 -3.18 -6.28 -6.98
CA VAL A 487 -2.21 -5.81 -8.00
C VAL A 487 -2.91 -5.31 -9.27
N PRO A 488 -3.85 -4.35 -9.20
CA PRO A 488 -4.53 -3.82 -10.38
C PRO A 488 -3.58 -3.18 -11.41
N HIS A 489 -2.48 -2.60 -10.93
CA HIS A 489 -1.29 -2.21 -11.69
C HIS A 489 -0.18 -1.95 -10.68
N ASP A 490 -0.39 -0.95 -9.84
CA ASP A 490 0.35 -0.74 -8.60
C ASP A 490 -0.18 -1.68 -7.51
N PHE A 491 0.65 -1.98 -6.52
CA PHE A 491 0.31 -2.87 -5.40
C PHE A 491 -0.47 -2.10 -4.34
N LEU A 492 -1.73 -2.46 -4.13
CA LEU A 492 -2.60 -1.90 -3.10
C LEU A 492 -2.59 -2.82 -1.87
N ILE A 493 -2.28 -2.23 -0.72
CA ILE A 493 -2.38 -2.85 0.60
C ILE A 493 -3.26 -1.96 1.46
N VAL A 494 -4.18 -2.57 2.22
CA VAL A 494 -5.16 -1.85 3.06
C VAL A 494 -5.08 -2.30 4.50
N GLY A 495 -5.44 -1.42 5.42
CA GLY A 495 -5.38 -1.72 6.84
C GLY A 495 -6.11 -0.72 7.70
N LYS A 496 -6.09 -0.98 9.01
CA LYS A 496 -6.63 -0.08 10.02
C LYS A 496 -5.50 0.43 10.89
N VAL A 497 -5.58 1.69 11.25
CA VAL A 497 -4.64 2.25 12.21
C VAL A 497 -5.03 1.74 13.58
N VAL A 498 -4.07 1.11 14.24
CA VAL A 498 -4.19 0.59 15.60
C VAL A 498 -3.28 1.42 16.50
N GLN A 499 -3.89 2.04 17.49
CA GLN A 499 -3.13 2.65 18.58
C GLN A 499 -2.83 1.56 19.61
N LYS A 500 -1.60 1.05 19.61
CA LYS A 500 -1.13 0.26 20.74
C LYS A 500 -0.98 1.23 21.93
N GLN A 501 -1.97 1.22 22.82
CA GLN A 501 -1.86 1.85 24.14
C GLN A 501 -0.59 1.30 24.81
N HIS A 502 0.27 2.21 25.29
CA HIS A 502 1.38 1.85 26.17
C HIS A 502 0.88 1.65 27.59
#